data_AF-A0A1V4JST3-F1
#
_entry.id   AF-A0A1V4JST3-F1
#
_cell.length_a   1.000
_cell.length_b   1.000
_cell.length_c   1.000
_cell.angle_alpha   90.00
_cell.angle_beta   90.00
_cell.angle_gamma   90.00
#
_symmetry.space_group_name_H-M   'P 1'
#
loop_
_entity.id
_entity.type
_entity.pdbx_description
1 polymer ?
#
loop_
_entity_poly.entity_id
_entity_poly.type
_entity_poly.pdbx_seq_one_letter_code
_entity_poly.pdbx_strand_id
1 'polypeptide(L)'
;MFNTSHRFYPEFVRSLNMSWRESCERGPYPGPALSAALLFDALHVVVGAVRELNRSQDIGGGRPLGCGTPGIWPHGTSLMNYLRMCQRRIRFRCQQRIRCLFQRQ
;
A
#
# COMPACT_ATOMS: atom_id res chain seq x y z
N MET A 1 -1.85 -2.00 18.84
CA MET A 1 -0.63 -1.41 19.42
C MET A 1 0.36 -1.10 18.32
N PHE A 2 1.08 0.01 18.39
CA PHE A 2 2.10 0.37 17.40
C PHE A 2 3.39 -0.41 17.66
N ASN A 3 4.10 -0.80 16.59
CA ASN A 3 5.43 -1.36 16.70
C ASN A 3 6.46 -0.23 16.83
N THR A 4 6.80 0.15 18.05
CA THR A 4 7.77 1.23 18.33
C THR A 4 9.20 0.88 17.94
N SER A 5 9.50 -0.41 17.70
CA SER A 5 10.79 -0.88 17.19
C SER A 5 10.90 -0.78 15.66
N HIS A 6 9.84 -0.38 14.96
CA HIS A 6 9.90 -0.22 13.51
C HIS A 6 10.86 0.93 13.13
N ARG A 7 11.77 0.67 12.18
CA ARG A 7 12.84 1.61 11.80
C ARG A 7 12.34 3.02 11.44
N PHE A 8 11.15 3.11 10.85
CA PHE A 8 10.56 4.39 10.41
C PHE A 8 9.63 5.03 11.45
N TYR A 9 9.40 4.38 12.59
CA TYR A 9 8.53 4.91 13.64
C TYR A 9 8.95 6.31 14.16
N PRO A 10 10.24 6.60 14.43
CA PRO A 10 10.62 7.92 14.95
C PRO A 10 10.44 9.04 13.91
N GLU A 11 10.69 8.78 12.62
CA GLU A 11 10.38 9.72 11.54
C GLU A 11 8.88 9.95 11.39
N PHE A 12 8.09 8.87 11.42
CA PHE A 12 6.63 8.93 11.32
C PHE A 12 6.00 9.83 12.39
N VAL A 13 6.41 9.66 13.65
CA VAL A 13 5.93 10.48 14.77
C VAL A 13 6.35 11.94 14.62
N ARG A 14 7.59 12.20 14.16
CA ARG A 14 8.11 13.55 13.94
C ARG A 14 7.31 14.30 12.88
N SER A 15 7.01 13.65 11.75
CA SER A 15 6.23 14.25 10.66
C SER A 15 4.80 14.60 11.11
N LEU A 16 4.15 13.70 11.85
CA LEU A 16 2.80 13.98 12.38
C LEU A 16 2.80 15.09 13.43
N ASN A 17 3.84 15.19 14.25
CA ASN A 17 3.98 16.30 15.21
C ASN A 17 4.14 17.65 14.49
N MET A 18 4.91 17.72 13.40
CA MET A 18 5.02 18.95 12.58
C MET A 18 3.67 19.31 11.93
N SER A 19 3.00 18.33 11.31
CA SER A 19 1.67 18.53 10.72
C SER A 19 0.63 18.97 11.77
N TRP A 20 0.68 18.43 12.99
CA TRP A 20 -0.18 18.84 14.09
C TRP A 20 0.05 20.30 14.46
N ARG A 21 1.32 20.72 14.59
CA ARG A 21 1.72 22.11 14.90
C ARG A 21 1.29 23.11 13.83
N GLU A 22 1.24 22.66 12.58
CA GLU A 22 0.81 23.49 11.45
C GLU A 22 -0.72 23.65 11.37
N SER A 23 -1.49 22.65 11.84
CA SER A 23 -2.93 22.55 11.55
C SER A 23 -3.85 22.76 12.76
N CYS A 24 -3.43 22.52 14.01
CA CYS A 24 -4.34 22.58 15.17
C CYS A 24 -3.67 22.99 16.49
N GLU A 25 -4.25 24.04 17.10
CA GLU A 25 -4.27 24.50 18.51
C GLU A 25 -3.00 24.43 19.40
N ARG A 26 -2.90 25.41 20.32
CA ARG A 26 -1.75 25.67 21.23
C ARG A 26 -1.41 24.53 22.23
N GLY A 27 -1.95 23.33 22.05
CA GLY A 27 -1.80 22.18 22.94
C GLY A 27 -0.66 21.23 22.56
N PRO A 28 -0.22 20.37 23.50
CA PRO A 28 0.79 19.35 23.23
C PRO A 28 0.26 18.28 22.28
N TYR A 29 1.12 17.79 21.39
CA TYR A 29 0.79 16.73 20.43
C TYR A 29 0.38 15.43 21.17
N PRO A 30 -0.83 14.90 20.93
CA PRO A 30 -1.35 13.73 21.66
C PRO A 30 -0.72 12.40 21.23
N GLY A 31 0.17 12.39 20.23
CA GLY A 31 0.75 11.19 19.66
C GLY A 31 0.05 10.72 18.38
N PRO A 32 0.61 9.69 17.72
CA PRO A 32 0.11 9.23 16.42
C PRO A 32 -1.25 8.53 16.55
N ALA A 33 -2.21 8.92 15.70
CA ALA A 33 -3.48 8.23 15.56
C ALA A 33 -3.31 6.86 14.87
N LEU A 34 -4.07 5.85 15.33
CA LEU A 34 -3.99 4.49 14.75
C LEU A 34 -4.39 4.48 13.27
N SER A 35 -5.39 5.28 12.89
CA SER A 35 -5.82 5.45 11.50
C SER A 35 -4.69 5.94 10.59
N ALA A 36 -3.84 6.86 11.07
CA ALA A 36 -2.71 7.38 10.30
C ALA A 36 -1.64 6.30 10.05
N ALA A 37 -1.33 5.47 11.06
CA ALA A 37 -0.38 4.37 10.88
C ALA A 37 -0.93 3.28 9.96
N LEU A 38 -2.21 2.92 10.10
CA LEU A 38 -2.85 1.97 9.21
C LEU A 38 -2.88 2.45 7.75
N LEU A 39 -3.10 3.75 7.53
CA LEU A 39 -3.04 4.35 6.21
C LEU A 39 -1.63 4.28 5.62
N PHE A 40 -0.60 4.57 6.45
CA PHE A 40 0.80 4.46 6.05
C PHE A 40 1.16 3.02 5.62
N ASP A 41 0.77 2.02 6.40
CA ASP A 41 0.98 0.60 6.09
C ASP A 41 0.19 0.18 4.83
N ALA A 42 -1.06 0.60 4.72
CA ALA A 42 -1.91 0.31 3.56
C ALA A 42 -1.30 0.87 2.26
N LEU A 43 -0.79 2.10 2.28
CA LEU A 43 -0.10 2.69 1.13
C LEU A 43 1.13 1.88 0.72
N HIS A 44 1.94 1.43 1.69
CA HIS A 44 3.10 0.58 1.40
C HIS A 44 2.70 -0.76 0.76
N VAL A 45 1.62 -1.38 1.25
CA VAL A 45 1.08 -2.61 0.67
C VAL A 45 0.58 -2.39 -0.76
N VAL A 46 -0.19 -1.34 -1.00
CA VAL A 46 -0.74 -1.02 -2.33
C VAL A 46 0.38 -0.70 -3.31
N VAL A 47 1.31 0.19 -2.95
CA VAL A 47 2.45 0.55 -3.80
C VAL A 47 3.31 -0.68 -4.11
N GLY A 48 3.54 -1.55 -3.11
CA GLY A 48 4.25 -2.81 -3.31
C GLY A 48 3.54 -3.72 -4.32
N ALA A 49 2.23 -3.92 -4.17
CA ALA A 49 1.43 -4.76 -5.05
C ALA A 49 1.38 -4.22 -6.49
N VAL A 50 1.17 -2.90 -6.65
CA VAL A 50 1.14 -2.25 -7.96
C VAL A 50 2.49 -2.32 -8.65
N ARG A 51 3.61 -2.14 -7.94
CA ARG A 51 4.96 -2.27 -8.51
C ARG A 51 5.23 -3.67 -9.04
N GLU A 52 4.81 -4.71 -8.30
CA GLU A 52 4.97 -6.10 -8.74
C GLU A 52 4.05 -6.45 -9.92
N LEU A 53 2.83 -5.92 -9.93
CA LEU A 53 1.92 -6.03 -11.06
C LEU A 53 2.52 -5.36 -12.31
N ASN A 54 3.08 -4.16 -12.17
CA ASN A 54 3.64 -3.38 -13.29
C ASN A 54 4.88 -4.03 -13.91
N ARG A 55 5.62 -4.83 -13.13
CA ARG A 55 6.74 -5.63 -13.65
C ARG A 55 6.30 -6.82 -14.49
N SER A 56 5.06 -7.29 -14.27
CA SER A 56 4.55 -8.53 -14.86
C SER A 56 3.52 -8.27 -15.97
N GLN A 57 2.87 -7.11 -15.95
CA GLN A 57 1.83 -6.68 -16.87
C GLN A 57 2.01 -5.20 -17.15
N ASP A 58 1.79 -4.78 -18.41
CA ASP A 58 1.73 -3.35 -18.74
C ASP A 58 0.38 -2.77 -18.30
N ILE A 59 0.39 -1.91 -17.27
CA ILE A 59 -0.82 -1.30 -16.67
C ILE A 59 -1.17 0.03 -17.38
N GLY A 60 -0.33 0.51 -18.30
CA GLY A 60 -0.41 1.85 -18.90
C GLY A 60 -1.62 2.13 -19.80
N GLY A 61 -2.45 1.12 -20.11
CA GLY A 61 -3.55 1.22 -21.09
C GLY A 61 -4.98 1.35 -20.53
N GLY A 62 -5.16 1.75 -19.27
CA GLY A 62 -6.49 1.79 -18.64
C GLY A 62 -7.42 2.89 -19.17
N ARG A 63 -8.60 2.51 -19.69
CA ARG A 63 -9.68 3.47 -20.01
C ARG A 63 -10.25 4.07 -18.71
N PRO A 64 -10.57 5.38 -18.65
CA PRO A 64 -11.24 5.97 -17.49
C PRO A 64 -12.58 5.28 -17.23
N LEU A 65 -12.82 4.94 -15.97
CA LEU A 65 -14.06 4.32 -15.51
C LEU A 65 -14.94 5.38 -14.85
N GLY A 66 -16.26 5.26 -15.03
CA GLY A 66 -17.24 6.13 -14.39
C GLY A 66 -18.24 5.31 -13.59
N CYS A 67 -18.78 5.88 -12.51
CA CYS A 67 -19.76 5.17 -11.67
C CYS A 67 -21.08 4.86 -12.40
N GLY A 68 -21.39 5.60 -13.49
CA GLY A 68 -22.59 5.40 -14.31
C GLY A 68 -22.39 4.46 -15.51
N THR A 69 -21.19 3.89 -15.70
CA THR A 69 -20.92 2.95 -16.80
C THR A 69 -20.48 1.60 -16.23
N PRO A 70 -20.89 0.46 -16.82
CA PRO A 70 -20.52 -0.87 -16.34
C PRO A 70 -19.06 -1.25 -16.67
N GLY A 71 -18.17 -0.26 -16.80
CA GLY A 71 -16.77 -0.50 -17.11
C GLY A 71 -16.04 -1.13 -15.93
N ILE A 72 -15.21 -2.13 -16.21
CA ILE A 72 -14.41 -2.83 -15.20
C ILE A 72 -12.94 -2.54 -15.48
N TRP A 73 -12.15 -2.36 -14.42
CA TRP A 73 -10.71 -2.27 -14.55
C TRP A 73 -10.13 -3.68 -14.80
N PRO A 74 -9.59 -3.97 -15.99
CA PRO A 74 -9.18 -5.34 -16.36
C PRO A 74 -8.08 -5.91 -15.46
N HIS A 75 -7.23 -5.05 -14.87
CA HIS A 75 -6.16 -5.47 -13.96
C HIS A 75 -6.60 -5.58 -12.50
N GLY A 76 -7.87 -5.29 -12.18
CA GLY A 76 -8.38 -5.29 -10.80
C GLY A 76 -8.25 -6.65 -10.11
N THR A 77 -8.58 -7.74 -10.81
CA THR A 77 -8.43 -9.11 -10.28
C THR A 77 -6.97 -9.47 -10.04
N SER A 78 -6.08 -9.10 -10.97
CA SER A 78 -4.64 -9.30 -10.81
C SER A 78 -4.11 -8.54 -9.60
N LEU A 79 -4.45 -7.25 -9.46
CA LEU A 79 -4.04 -6.44 -8.31
C LEU A 79 -4.49 -7.06 -6.99
N MET A 80 -5.74 -7.51 -6.89
CA MET A 80 -6.26 -8.17 -5.70
C MET A 80 -5.45 -9.41 -5.31
N ASN A 81 -4.93 -10.15 -6.29
CA ASN A 81 -4.03 -11.27 -6.02
C ASN A 81 -2.67 -10.80 -5.51
N TYR A 82 -2.08 -9.75 -6.08
CA TYR A 82 -0.81 -9.17 -5.59
C TYR A 82 -0.96 -8.63 -4.15
N LEU A 83 -2.06 -7.95 -3.83
CA LEU A 83 -2.35 -7.46 -2.47
C LEU A 83 -2.41 -8.61 -1.45
N ARG A 84 -3.09 -9.71 -1.78
CA ARG A 84 -3.16 -10.91 -0.93
C ARG A 84 -1.80 -11.60 -0.76
N MET A 85 -0.90 -11.47 -1.73
CA MET A 85 0.45 -12.02 -1.66
C MET A 85 1.40 -11.15 -0.84
N CYS A 86 1.25 -9.82 -0.88
CA CYS A 86 2.04 -8.85 -0.09
C CYS A 86 1.83 -9.02 1.42
N GLN A 87 0.60 -9.36 1.84
CA GLN A 87 0.28 -9.59 3.25
C GLN A 87 1.06 -10.79 3.86
N ARG A 88 1.58 -11.69 3.03
CA ARG A 88 2.31 -12.89 3.47
C ARG A 88 3.83 -12.83 3.28
N ARG A 89 4.39 -11.74 2.77
CA ARG A 89 5.82 -11.63 2.42
C ARG A 89 6.30 -10.19 2.54
N ILE A 90 6.73 -9.80 3.74
CA ILE A 90 7.90 -8.92 3.81
C ILE A 90 9.10 -9.79 3.36
N ARG A 91 9.45 -9.58 2.08
CA ARG A 91 10.78 -9.72 1.47
C ARG A 91 11.12 -10.87 0.51
N PHE A 92 10.85 -12.16 0.72
CA PHE A 92 11.62 -13.15 -0.09
C PHE A 92 10.93 -14.11 -1.02
N ARG A 93 9.61 -14.23 -0.96
CA ARG A 93 9.03 -15.46 -1.49
C ARG A 93 8.13 -15.13 -2.73
N CYS A 94 7.74 -13.86 -2.97
CA CYS A 94 6.81 -13.45 -4.05
C CYS A 94 7.27 -13.87 -5.46
N GLN A 95 8.56 -13.73 -5.77
CA GLN A 95 9.09 -14.10 -7.08
C GLN A 95 8.96 -15.59 -7.42
N GLN A 96 9.04 -16.51 -6.44
CA GLN A 96 9.02 -17.95 -6.75
C GLN A 96 7.62 -18.47 -7.10
N ARG A 97 6.54 -17.90 -6.55
CA ARG A 97 5.18 -18.42 -6.78
C ARG A 97 4.54 -17.92 -8.08
N ILE A 98 4.88 -16.71 -8.52
CA ILE A 98 4.33 -16.13 -9.76
C ILE A 98 5.01 -16.75 -10.99
N ARG A 99 6.33 -17.00 -10.94
CA ARG A 99 7.02 -17.78 -12.00
C ARG A 99 6.39 -19.17 -12.20
N CYS A 100 5.96 -19.84 -11.12
CA CYS A 100 5.28 -21.14 -11.24
C CYS A 100 3.85 -21.06 -11.81
N LEU A 101 3.15 -19.93 -11.63
CA LEU A 101 1.80 -19.74 -12.16
C LEU A 101 1.80 -19.33 -13.64
N PHE A 102 2.86 -18.66 -14.10
CA PHE A 102 2.99 -18.20 -15.50
C PHE A 102 3.79 -19.12 -16.42
N GLN A 103 4.41 -20.19 -15.88
CA GLN A 103 5.07 -21.26 -16.66
C GLN A 103 4.21 -22.54 -16.80
N ARG A 104 2.95 -22.49 -16.36
CA ARG A 104 1.96 -23.58 -16.53
C ARG A 104 0.83 -23.20 -17.50
N GLN A 105 1.08 -22.26 -18.39
CA GLN A 105 0.28 -22.01 -19.59
C GLN A 105 1.20 -22.00 -20.79
#